data_AF-A0A840NY39-F1
#
_entry.id   AF-A0A840NY39-F1
#
_cell.length_a   1.000
_cell.length_b   1.000
_cell.length_c   1.000
_cell.angle_alpha   90.00
_cell.angle_beta   90.00
_cell.angle_gamma   90.00
#
_symmetry.space_group_name_H-M   'P 1'
#
loop_
_entity.id
_entity.type
_entity.pdbx_description
1 polymer ?
#
loop_
_entity_poly.entity_id
_entity_poly.type
_entity_poly.pdbx_seq_one_letter_code
_entity_poly.pdbx_strand_id
1 'polypeptide(L)'
;MTRSEFDDIRAYIAAEATRAGDLVEVARTLLDDLEHARMREATLRAYYLRLLTAARATVAAEAAGAPEPLTFLKDELAKRGQMPEGKQVNQILSDARTAEALVAALEQQPMRTLAPTGRGRRCAGVSRTLPR
;
A
#
# COMPACT_ATOMS: atom_id res chain seq x y z
N MET A 1 -4.78 -6.08 3.95
CA MET A 1 -5.18 -7.46 4.25
C MET A 1 -6.51 -7.43 4.97
N THR A 2 -7.57 -7.90 4.34
CA THR A 2 -8.90 -7.89 4.95
C THR A 2 -9.13 -9.19 5.71
N ARG A 3 -9.99 -9.16 6.74
CA ARG A 3 -10.36 -10.34 7.54
C ARG A 3 -10.91 -11.50 6.69
N SER A 4 -11.44 -11.20 5.50
CA SER A 4 -11.91 -12.18 4.51
C SER A 4 -10.79 -13.06 3.98
N GLU A 5 -9.61 -12.50 3.69
CA GLU A 5 -8.49 -13.27 3.13
C GLU A 5 -7.98 -14.32 4.12
N PHE A 6 -8.00 -14.00 5.42
CA PHE A 6 -7.66 -14.96 6.48
C PHE A 6 -8.70 -16.06 6.65
N ASP A 7 -9.98 -15.76 6.43
CA ASP A 7 -11.04 -16.77 6.49
C ASP A 7 -11.01 -17.67 5.26
N ASP A 8 -10.63 -17.14 4.08
CA ASP A 8 -10.43 -17.91 2.85
C ASP A 8 -9.19 -18.82 2.96
N ILE A 9 -8.08 -18.33 3.53
CA ILE A 9 -6.90 -19.15 3.86
C ILE A 9 -7.27 -20.26 4.84
N ARG A 10 -8.08 -19.97 5.87
CA ARG A 10 -8.53 -21.00 6.83
C ARG A 10 -9.45 -22.03 6.19
N ALA A 11 -10.37 -21.60 5.33
CA ALA A 11 -11.28 -22.49 4.62
C ALA A 11 -10.52 -23.40 3.64
N TYR A 12 -9.52 -22.85 2.94
CA TYR A 12 -8.61 -23.60 2.07
C TYR A 12 -7.78 -24.63 2.85
N ILE A 13 -7.16 -24.22 3.96
CA ILE A 13 -6.42 -25.13 4.85
C ILE A 13 -7.33 -26.26 5.36
N ALA A 14 -8.56 -25.96 5.75
CA ALA A 14 -9.50 -26.95 6.27
C ALA A 14 -10.03 -27.92 5.19
N ALA A 15 -10.03 -27.52 3.92
CA ALA A 15 -10.54 -28.31 2.80
C ALA A 15 -9.48 -29.21 2.14
N GLU A 16 -8.23 -28.75 2.04
CA GLU A 16 -7.15 -29.45 1.33
C GLU A 16 -6.27 -30.31 2.26
N ALA A 17 -6.21 -29.99 3.56
CA ALA A 17 -5.33 -30.67 4.52
C ALA A 17 -5.89 -32.01 4.99
N THR A 18 -5.84 -33.03 4.13
CA THR A 18 -6.26 -34.38 4.52
C THR A 18 -5.07 -35.22 5.02
N ARG A 19 -3.82 -34.78 4.78
CA ARG A 19 -2.60 -35.43 5.33
C ARG A 19 -1.61 -34.40 5.88
N ALA A 20 -0.81 -34.83 6.87
CA ALA A 20 0.21 -33.98 7.51
C ALA A 20 1.23 -33.38 6.52
N GLY A 21 1.47 -34.04 5.37
CA GLY A 21 2.33 -33.50 4.30
C GLY A 21 1.77 -32.24 3.64
N ASP A 22 0.44 -32.18 3.45
CA ASP A 22 -0.23 -31.04 2.82
C ASP A 22 -0.16 -29.79 3.71
N LEU A 23 -0.26 -29.97 5.03
CA LEU A 23 -0.09 -28.90 6.01
C LEU A 23 1.32 -28.31 6.02
N VAL A 24 2.35 -29.15 5.81
CA VAL A 24 3.75 -28.70 5.77
C VAL A 24 4.01 -27.88 4.50
N GLU A 25 3.47 -28.30 3.36
CA GLU A 25 3.58 -27.53 2.12
C GLU A 25 2.86 -26.18 2.22
N VAL A 26 1.63 -26.16 2.75
CA VAL A 26 0.91 -24.89 2.98
C VAL A 26 1.67 -23.98 3.95
N ALA A 27 2.24 -24.53 5.03
CA ALA A 27 3.04 -23.75 5.97
C ALA A 27 4.30 -23.15 5.31
N ARG A 28 4.95 -23.87 4.40
CA ARG A 28 6.09 -23.37 3.61
C ARG A 28 5.67 -22.23 2.70
N THR A 29 4.60 -22.39 1.93
CA THR A 29 4.10 -21.33 1.05
C THR A 29 3.74 -20.06 1.84
N LEU A 30 3.07 -20.21 2.98
CA LEU A 30 2.73 -19.06 3.83
C LEU A 30 3.96 -18.37 4.43
N LEU A 31 5.00 -19.13 4.76
CA LEU A 31 6.26 -18.57 5.24
C LEU A 31 6.97 -17.79 4.14
N ASP A 32 7.06 -18.36 2.93
CA ASP A 32 7.65 -17.69 1.77
C ASP A 32 6.89 -16.39 1.43
N ASP A 33 5.55 -16.42 1.44
CA ASP A 33 4.73 -15.24 1.20
C ASP A 33 4.95 -14.16 2.27
N LEU A 34 5.09 -14.55 3.53
CA LEU A 34 5.39 -13.64 4.62
C LEU A 34 6.77 -13.00 4.44
N GLU A 35 7.79 -13.78 4.07
CA GLU A 35 9.13 -13.27 3.80
C GLU A 35 9.12 -12.27 2.64
N HIS A 36 8.43 -12.59 1.54
CA HIS A 36 8.24 -11.67 0.43
C HIS A 36 7.52 -10.39 0.85
N ALA A 37 6.46 -10.51 1.66
CA ALA A 37 5.74 -9.35 2.17
C ALA A 37 6.63 -8.46 3.04
N ARG A 38 7.44 -9.04 3.93
CA ARG A 38 8.38 -8.30 4.79
C ARG A 38 9.47 -7.62 3.98
N MET A 39 9.97 -8.28 2.93
CA MET A 39 10.97 -7.68 2.04
C MET A 39 10.39 -6.49 1.26
N ARG A 40 9.16 -6.62 0.75
CA ARG A 40 8.44 -5.51 0.11
C ARG A 40 8.20 -4.36 1.08
N GLU A 41 7.77 -4.65 2.31
CA GLU A 41 7.56 -3.64 3.35
C GLU A 41 8.86 -2.90 3.70
N ALA A 42 9.96 -3.63 3.91
CA ALA A 42 11.26 -3.05 4.21
C ALA A 42 11.74 -2.14 3.07
N THR A 43 11.57 -2.60 1.83
CA THR A 43 11.88 -1.82 0.62
C THR A 43 11.05 -0.55 0.55
N LEU A 44 9.72 -0.63 0.76
CA LEU A 44 8.83 0.53 0.75
C LEU A 44 9.15 1.52 1.88
N ARG A 45 9.50 1.04 3.08
CA ARG A 45 9.92 1.88 4.21
C ARG A 45 11.21 2.63 3.90
N ALA A 46 12.22 1.94 3.38
CA ALA A 46 13.47 2.58 2.94
C ALA A 46 13.17 3.63 1.87
N TYR A 47 12.26 3.32 0.95
CA TYR A 47 11.86 4.20 -0.13
C TYR A 47 11.16 5.46 0.35
N TYR A 48 10.23 5.32 1.28
CA TYR A 48 9.54 6.42 1.92
C TYR A 48 10.52 7.29 2.73
N LEU A 49 11.42 6.68 3.50
CA LEU A 49 12.38 7.43 4.32
C LEU A 49 13.30 8.30 3.46
N ARG A 50 13.75 7.80 2.32
CA ARG A 50 14.55 8.59 1.36
C ARG A 50 13.76 9.77 0.79
N LEU A 51 12.49 9.55 0.40
CA LEU A 51 11.63 10.61 -0.12
C LEU A 51 11.37 11.68 0.95
N LEU A 52 11.07 11.28 2.18
CA LEU A 52 10.88 12.19 3.31
C LEU A 52 12.15 12.99 3.60
N THR A 53 13.32 12.35 3.52
CA THR A 53 14.61 13.02 3.72
C THR A 53 14.87 14.06 2.63
N ALA A 54 14.62 13.72 1.36
CA ALA A 54 14.74 14.65 0.24
C ALA A 54 13.77 15.84 0.34
N ALA A 55 12.52 15.59 0.77
CA ALA A 55 11.54 16.65 1.02
C ALA A 55 11.98 17.58 2.15
N ARG A 56 12.49 17.04 3.27
CA ARG A 56 13.04 17.85 4.37
C ARG A 56 14.24 18.68 3.94
N ALA A 57 15.15 18.10 3.15
CA ALA A 57 16.30 18.81 2.60
C ALA A 57 15.86 19.96 1.66
N THR A 58 14.82 19.73 0.87
CA THR A 58 14.24 20.74 -0.02
C THR A 58 13.71 21.93 0.76
N VAL A 59 12.91 21.71 1.80
CA VAL A 59 12.38 22.78 2.66
C VAL A 59 13.51 23.53 3.39
N ALA A 60 14.52 22.82 3.88
CA ALA A 60 15.68 23.45 4.52
C ALA A 60 16.49 24.30 3.54
N ALA A 61 16.68 23.83 2.31
CA ALA A 61 17.37 24.57 1.26
C ALA A 61 16.61 25.84 0.86
N GLU A 62 15.29 25.78 0.78
CA GLU A 62 14.43 26.93 0.54
C GLU A 62 14.56 27.97 1.67
N ALA A 63 14.45 27.54 2.92
CA ALA A 63 14.61 28.41 4.08
C ALA A 63 16.01 29.06 4.16
N ALA A 64 17.04 28.38 3.65
CA ALA A 64 18.41 28.87 3.57
C ALA A 64 18.70 29.76 2.34
N GLY A 65 17.72 29.97 1.45
CA GLY A 65 17.90 30.78 0.24
C GLY A 65 18.78 30.11 -0.82
N ALA A 66 18.84 28.78 -0.86
CA ALA A 66 19.58 28.06 -1.89
C ALA A 66 19.02 28.36 -3.29
N PRO A 67 19.87 28.42 -4.35
CA PRO A 67 19.42 28.78 -5.70
C PRO A 67 18.51 27.71 -6.33
N GLU A 68 18.65 26.44 -5.94
CA GLU A 68 17.83 25.34 -6.45
C GLU A 68 17.33 24.42 -5.31
N PRO A 69 16.32 24.85 -4.53
CA PRO A 69 15.86 24.08 -3.36
C PRO A 69 15.30 22.70 -3.73
N LEU A 70 14.63 22.60 -4.88
CA LEU A 70 13.97 21.37 -5.34
C LEU A 70 14.93 20.27 -5.81
N THR A 71 16.24 20.53 -5.88
CA THR A 71 17.23 19.59 -6.46
C THR A 71 17.24 18.25 -5.74
N PHE A 72 17.11 18.24 -4.41
CA PHE A 72 17.06 17.00 -3.63
C PHE A 72 15.83 16.14 -3.97
N LEU A 73 14.66 16.75 -4.07
CA LEU A 73 13.42 16.03 -4.39
C LEU A 73 13.41 15.53 -5.84
N LYS A 74 13.88 16.36 -6.78
CA LYS A 74 13.98 15.99 -8.21
C LYS A 74 14.94 14.83 -8.43
N ASP A 75 16.11 14.83 -7.77
CA ASP A 75 17.08 13.75 -7.86
C ASP A 75 16.52 12.42 -7.33
N GLU A 76 15.84 12.43 -6.18
CA GLU A 76 15.25 11.21 -5.62
C GLU A 76 14.10 10.66 -6.48
N LEU A 77 13.26 11.53 -7.05
CA LEU A 77 12.20 11.12 -7.99
C LEU A 77 12.79 10.58 -9.30
N ALA A 78 13.82 11.23 -9.85
CA ALA A 78 14.48 10.82 -11.08
C ALA A 78 15.15 9.45 -10.95
N LYS A 79 15.83 9.17 -9.83
CA LYS A 79 16.45 7.87 -9.52
C LYS A 79 15.48 6.70 -9.55
N ARG A 80 14.17 6.96 -9.45
CA ARG A 80 13.11 5.95 -9.46
C ARG A 80 12.21 6.00 -10.69
N GLY A 81 12.49 6.88 -11.65
CA GLY A 81 11.61 7.08 -12.80
C GLY A 81 10.23 7.61 -12.42
N GLN A 82 10.14 8.39 -11.34
CA GLN A 82 8.88 8.95 -10.81
C GLN A 82 8.73 10.45 -11.15
N MET A 83 9.50 10.96 -12.10
CA MET A 83 9.37 12.35 -12.53
C MET A 83 8.05 12.54 -13.30
N PRO A 84 7.21 13.53 -12.93
CA PRO A 84 5.98 13.81 -13.66
C PRO A 84 6.26 14.31 -15.08
N GLU A 85 5.59 13.74 -16.07
CA GLU A 85 5.73 14.13 -17.49
C GLU A 85 4.39 14.34 -18.19
N GLY A 86 4.31 15.39 -19.01
CA GLY A 86 3.20 15.65 -19.95
C GLY A 86 1.81 15.60 -19.31
N LYS A 87 0.92 14.77 -19.85
CA LYS A 87 -0.48 14.65 -19.42
C LYS A 87 -0.65 14.12 -17.99
N GLN A 88 0.38 13.48 -17.42
CA GLN A 88 0.32 12.94 -16.05
C GLN A 88 0.29 14.04 -15.00
N VAL A 89 0.82 15.23 -15.29
CA VAL A 89 0.93 16.32 -14.31
C VAL A 89 -0.44 16.71 -13.76
N ASN A 90 -1.44 16.91 -14.62
CA ASN A 90 -2.78 17.30 -14.18
C ASN A 90 -3.47 16.20 -13.36
N GLN A 91 -3.22 14.94 -13.73
CA GLN A 91 -3.74 13.80 -12.98
C GLN A 91 -3.10 13.72 -11.59
N ILE A 92 -1.77 13.81 -11.51
CA ILE A 92 -1.02 13.81 -10.24
C ILE A 92 -1.49 14.93 -9.31
N LEU A 93 -1.71 16.13 -9.86
CA LEU A 93 -2.22 17.26 -9.07
C LEU A 93 -3.67 17.02 -8.60
N SER A 94 -4.52 16.43 -9.43
CA SER A 94 -5.89 16.06 -9.05
C SER A 94 -5.90 14.99 -7.96
N ASP A 95 -5.04 13.97 -8.10
CA ASP A 95 -4.90 12.89 -7.13
C ASP A 95 -4.36 13.41 -5.80
N ALA A 96 -3.37 14.31 -5.83
CA ALA A 96 -2.83 14.95 -4.63
C ALA A 96 -3.90 15.74 -3.86
N ARG A 97 -4.71 16.55 -4.55
CA ARG A 97 -5.82 17.30 -3.93
C ARG A 97 -6.88 16.35 -3.33
N THR A 98 -7.17 15.26 -4.03
CA THR A 98 -8.13 14.26 -3.56
C THR A 98 -7.60 13.56 -2.30
N ALA A 99 -6.31 13.18 -2.30
CA ALA A 99 -5.67 12.57 -1.15
C ALA A 99 -5.66 13.50 0.07
N GLU A 100 -5.33 14.78 -0.13
CA GLU A 100 -5.36 15.80 0.93
C GLU A 100 -6.77 15.94 1.53
N ALA A 101 -7.80 16.04 0.68
CA ALA A 101 -9.19 16.12 1.14
C ALA A 101 -9.63 14.87 1.92
N LEU A 102 -9.21 13.68 1.49
CA LEU A 102 -9.50 12.42 2.18
C LEU A 102 -8.83 12.36 3.55
N VAL A 103 -7.55 12.75 3.65
CA VAL A 103 -6.83 12.78 4.92
C VAL A 103 -7.50 13.77 5.88
N ALA A 104 -7.83 14.99 5.41
CA ALA A 104 -8.52 15.98 6.22
C ALA A 104 -9.88 15.47 6.73
N ALA A 105 -10.65 14.76 5.89
CA ALA A 105 -11.92 14.16 6.30
C ALA A 105 -11.74 13.07 7.38
N LEU A 106 -10.70 12.23 7.26
CA LEU A 106 -10.36 11.20 8.25
C LEU A 106 -9.91 11.80 9.58
N GLU A 107 -9.20 12.93 9.56
CA GLU A 107 -8.79 13.64 10.79
C GLU A 107 -9.98 14.29 11.50
N GLN A 108 -10.96 14.80 10.74
CA GLN A 108 -12.19 15.39 11.29
C GLN A 108 -13.18 14.35 11.82
N GLN A 109 -13.20 13.16 11.22
CA GLN A 109 -13.98 12.01 11.67
C GLN A 109 -13.03 10.82 11.84
N PRO A 110 -12.20 10.79 12.90
CA PRO A 110 -11.38 9.62 13.19
C PRO A 110 -12.33 8.45 13.27
N MET A 111 -12.13 7.42 12.43
CA MET A 111 -13.08 6.31 12.31
C MET A 111 -13.52 5.88 13.70
N ARG A 112 -14.75 6.26 14.09
CA ARG A 112 -15.42 5.67 15.23
C ARG A 112 -15.37 4.19 14.93
N THR A 113 -14.67 3.43 15.75
CA THR A 113 -14.64 1.97 15.69
C THR A 113 -16.07 1.52 15.44
N LEU A 114 -16.38 1.13 14.19
CA LEU A 114 -17.69 0.68 13.80
C LEU A 114 -17.90 -0.60 14.60
N ALA A 115 -18.60 -0.49 15.73
CA ALA A 115 -19.18 -1.63 16.37
C ALA A 115 -19.99 -2.36 15.29
N PRO A 116 -19.87 -3.69 15.16
CA PRO A 116 -20.41 -4.43 14.03
C PRO A 116 -21.94 -4.41 14.08
N THR A 117 -22.57 -3.34 13.57
CA THR A 117 -24.00 -3.28 13.38
C THR A 117 -24.31 -3.82 11.99
N GLY A 118 -24.71 -5.09 11.96
CA GLY A 118 -25.67 -5.64 11.00
C GLY A 118 -25.29 -5.61 9.52
N ARG A 119 -24.93 -6.78 8.99
CA ARG A 119 -25.13 -7.26 7.60
C ARG A 119 -25.45 -6.17 6.56
N GLY A 120 -24.42 -5.48 6.07
CA GLY A 120 -24.51 -4.71 4.83
C GLY A 120 -24.66 -5.63 3.62
N ARG A 121 -25.53 -5.26 2.67
CA ARG A 121 -25.74 -5.96 1.40
C ARG A 121 -24.42 -6.06 0.63
N ARG A 122 -23.97 -7.28 0.36
CA ARG A 122 -22.75 -7.55 -0.43
C ARG A 122 -23.05 -7.29 -1.91
N CYS A 123 -22.31 -6.38 -2.54
CA CYS A 123 -22.23 -6.32 -3.99
C CYS A 123 -21.55 -7.62 -4.46
N ALA A 124 -22.26 -8.41 -5.27
CA ALA A 124 -21.74 -9.64 -5.86
C ALA A 124 -20.65 -9.30 -6.88
N GLY A 125 -19.40 -9.63 -6.55
CA GLY A 125 -18.26 -9.57 -7.46
C GLY A 125 -18.08 -10.91 -8.17
N VAL A 126 -17.91 -10.86 -9.49
CA VAL A 126 -17.79 -11.98 -10.43
C VAL A 126 -16.74 -13.01 -10.00
N SER A 127 -17.18 -14.24 -9.72
CA SER A 127 -16.32 -15.42 -9.61
C SER A 127 -15.95 -15.92 -11.00
N ARG A 128 -14.67 -15.91 -11.35
CA ARG A 128 -14.14 -16.67 -12.50
C ARG A 128 -13.84 -18.09 -12.06
N THR A 129 -14.47 -19.06 -12.70
CA THR A 129 -14.11 -20.48 -12.61
C THR A 129 -12.86 -20.76 -13.44
N LEU A 130 -11.87 -21.41 -12.84
CA LEU A 130 -10.74 -22.00 -13.59
C LEU A 130 -11.17 -23.36 -14.18
N PRO A 131 -10.85 -23.65 -15.45
CA PRO A 131 -11.13 -24.94 -16.05
C PRO A 131 -10.18 -26.02 -15.51
N ARG A 132 -10.72 -27.23 -15.36
CA ARG A 132 -10.00 -28.45 -14.93
C ARG A 132 -9.02 -28.92 -15.99
#